data_AF-A0A7C8HUS1-F1
#
_entry.id   AF-A0A7C8HUS1-F1
#
_cell.length_a   1.000
_cell.length_b   1.000
_cell.length_c   1.000
_cell.angle_alpha   90.00
_cell.angle_beta   90.00
_cell.angle_gamma   90.00
#
_symmetry.space_group_name_H-M   'P 1'
#
loop_
_entity.id
_entity.type
_entity.pdbx_description
1 polymer ?
#
loop_
_entity_poly.entity_id
_entity_poly.type
_entity_poly.pdbx_seq_one_letter_code
_entity_poly.pdbx_strand_id
1 'polypeptide(L)' 'MQTADAMILQKGTGYLTDAGMCGVEESCLGMEPKVIIERFMTGLPQRFKVAKGTEHINGLFMDINDETGLCTAIELIRE' A
#
# COMPACT_ATOMS: atom_id res chain seq x y z
N MET A 1 0.71 -2.82 3.67
CA MET A 1 0.86 -3.89 2.66
C MET A 1 -0.33 -3.75 1.73
N GLN A 2 -0.15 -3.84 0.42
CA GLN A 2 -1.27 -3.80 -0.53
C GLN A 2 -2.17 -5.03 -0.33
N THR A 3 -3.49 -4.83 -0.30
CA THR A 3 -4.45 -5.95 -0.23
C THR A 3 -4.76 -6.49 -1.63
N ALA A 4 -5.23 -7.73 -1.71
CA ALA A 4 -5.52 -8.43 -2.97
C ALA A 4 -7.03 -8.52 -3.27
N ASP A 5 -7.83 -7.59 -2.73
CA ASP A 5 -9.30 -7.58 -2.78
C ASP A 5 -9.86 -6.53 -3.75
N ALA A 6 -9.08 -6.18 -4.78
CA ALA A 6 -9.52 -5.31 -5.86
C ALA A 6 -10.75 -5.89 -6.56
N MET A 7 -11.83 -5.11 -6.65
CA MET A 7 -13.05 -5.52 -7.36
C MET A 7 -13.91 -4.32 -7.78
N ILE A 8 -14.86 -4.57 -8.68
CA ILE A 8 -15.94 -3.63 -9.02
C ILE A 8 -17.18 -4.07 -8.24
N LEU A 9 -17.72 -3.19 -7.41
CA LEU A 9 -18.92 -3.46 -6.60
C LEU A 9 -20.19 -3.48 -7.47
N GLN A 10 -21.30 -4.03 -6.95
CA GLN A 10 -22.56 -4.21 -7.69
C GLN A 10 -23.10 -2.95 -8.37
N LYS A 11 -22.78 -1.75 -7.85
CA LYS A 11 -23.22 -0.46 -8.40
C LYS A 11 -22.15 0.24 -9.24
N GLY A 12 -21.11 -0.49 -9.68
CA GLY A 12 -20.07 0.01 -10.58
C GLY A 12 -18.95 0.82 -9.91
N THR A 13 -18.87 0.83 -8.58
CA THR A 13 -17.77 1.48 -7.84
C THR A 13 -16.55 0.56 -7.78
N GLY A 14 -15.39 1.01 -8.25
CA GLY A 14 -14.11 0.32 -8.03
C GLY A 14 -13.70 0.36 -6.56
N TYR A 15 -13.18 -0.73 -6.03
CA TYR A 15 -12.89 -0.91 -4.60
C TYR A 15 -11.57 -1.64 -4.38
N LEU A 16 -10.84 -1.22 -3.35
CA LEU A 16 -9.69 -1.91 -2.77
C LEU A 16 -9.58 -1.51 -1.28
N THR A 17 -9.26 -2.45 -0.38
CA THR A 17 -9.12 -2.13 1.05
C THR A 17 -7.91 -1.23 1.34
N ASP A 18 -6.71 -1.58 0.84
CA ASP A 18 -5.48 -0.82 1.05
C ASP A 18 -4.61 -0.87 -0.21
N ALA A 19 -4.28 0.31 -0.74
CA ALA A 19 -3.45 0.45 -1.95
C ALA A 19 -1.98 0.08 -1.74
N GLY A 20 -1.55 -0.09 -0.50
CA GLY A 20 -0.16 -0.34 -0.14
C GLY A 20 0.69 0.93 -0.03
N MET A 21 1.97 0.73 0.24
CA MET A 21 2.96 1.80 0.43
C MET A 21 3.78 2.01 -0.85
N CYS A 22 4.22 3.23 -1.11
CA CYS A 22 5.28 3.50 -2.08
C CYS A 22 6.56 3.84 -1.30
N GLY A 23 7.59 3.00 -1.38
CA GLY A 23 8.82 3.19 -0.62
C GLY A 23 9.65 1.90 -0.49
N VAL A 24 10.54 1.87 0.51
CA VAL A 24 11.51 0.78 0.66
C VAL A 24 10.82 -0.55 1.02
N GLU A 25 11.08 -1.60 0.25
CA GLU A 25 10.47 -2.91 0.40
C GLU A 25 10.89 -3.62 1.70
N GLU A 26 12.19 -3.72 1.93
CA GLU A 26 12.78 -4.34 3.13
C GLU A 26 12.74 -3.37 4.32
N SER A 27 11.52 -3.08 4.80
CA SER A 27 11.27 -2.15 5.89
C SER A 27 10.10 -2.58 6.78
N CYS A 28 9.97 -1.94 7.95
CA CYS A 28 8.77 -2.05 8.77
C CYS A 28 7.92 -0.79 8.56
N LEU A 29 6.96 -0.86 7.63
CA LEU A 29 6.11 0.27 7.21
C LEU A 29 6.94 1.53 6.87
N GLY A 30 8.03 1.36 6.11
CA GLY A 30 8.92 2.44 5.69
C GLY A 30 10.02 2.80 6.68
N MET A 31 10.04 2.21 7.88
CA MET A 31 11.06 2.46 8.90
C MET A 31 12.11 1.34 8.95
N GLU A 32 13.32 1.69 9.40
CA GLU A 32 14.40 0.73 9.66
C GLU A 32 13.91 -0.37 10.64
N PRO A 33 13.91 -1.67 10.25
CA PRO A 33 13.34 -2.74 11.07
C PRO A 33 13.94 -2.82 12.48
N LYS A 34 15.26 -2.59 12.61
CA LYS A 34 15.97 -2.67 13.89
C LYS A 34 15.37 -1.74 14.95
N VAL A 35 15.09 -0.48 14.58
CA VAL A 35 14.54 0.54 15.50
C VAL A 35 13.14 0.13 15.97
N ILE A 36 12.34 -0.45 15.08
CA ILE A 36 10.99 -0.90 15.40
C ILE A 36 11.03 -2.13 16.31
N ILE A 37 11.89 -3.10 16.01
CA ILE A 37 12.07 -4.31 16.83
C ILE A 37 12.53 -3.93 18.24
N GLU A 38 13.54 -3.07 18.38
CA GLU A 38 14.03 -2.60 19.69
C GLU A 38 12.91 -1.91 20.50
N ARG A 39 12.07 -1.10 19.85
CA ARG A 39 10.91 -0.47 20.49
C ARG A 39 9.91 -1.51 21.02
N PHE A 40 9.57 -2.51 20.22
CA PHE A 40 8.63 -3.56 20.63
C PHE A 40 9.19 -4.45 21.74
N MET A 41 10.46 -4.83 21.66
CA MET A 41 11.10 -5.72 22.64
C MET A 41 11.33 -5.04 23.98
N THR A 42 11.69 -3.76 23.99
CA THR A 42 12.05 -3.03 25.22
C THR A 42 10.89 -2.22 25.81
N GLY A 43 9.88 -1.89 25.00
CA GLY A 43 8.82 -0.95 25.36
C GLY A 43 9.29 0.50 25.52
N LEU A 44 10.58 0.78 25.29
CA LEU A 44 11.16 2.11 25.43
C LEU A 44 11.00 2.92 24.13
N PRO A 45 10.85 4.25 24.21
CA PRO A 45 10.82 5.10 23.02
C PRO A 45 12.08 4.94 22.17
N GLN A 46 11.89 4.77 20.86
CA GLN A 46 12.98 4.75 19.88
C GLN A 46 12.75 5.84 18.83
N ARG A 47 13.82 6.49 18.38
CA ARG A 47 13.73 7.47 17.30
C ARG A 47 13.58 6.74 15.96
N PHE A 48 12.43 6.91 15.33
CA PHE A 48 12.16 6.35 14.01
C PHE A 48 13.15 6.86 12.96
N LYS A 49 13.61 5.95 12.12
CA LYS A 49 14.52 6.21 11.01
C LYS A 49 13.91 5.63 9.75
N VAL A 50 13.87 6.42 8.69
CA VAL A 50 13.38 5.96 7.37
C VAL A 50 14.32 4.89 6.84
N ALA A 51 13.76 3.78 6.39
CA ALA A 51 14.54 2.70 5.78
C ALA A 51 15.23 3.18 4.50
N LYS A 52 16.30 2.48 4.12
CA LYS A 52 17.02 2.68 2.86
C LYS A 52 17.12 1.36 2.14
N GLY A 53 17.11 1.37 0.81
CA GLY A 53 17.22 0.15 0.01
C GLY A 53 16.39 0.26 -1.27
N THR A 54 16.04 -0.90 -1.83
CA THR A 54 15.18 -1.01 -3.00
C THR A 54 13.79 -0.47 -2.69
N GLU A 55 13.34 0.48 -3.49
CA GLU A 55 12.02 1.06 -3.44
C GLU A 55 11.08 0.30 -4.37
N HIS A 56 9.81 0.26 -4.00
CA HIS A 56 8.72 -0.24 -4.83
C HIS A 56 7.53 0.72 -4.71
N ILE A 57 6.64 0.67 -5.69
CA ILE A 57 5.36 1.37 -5.71
C ILE A 57 4.26 0.33 -5.64
N ASN A 58 3.22 0.62 -4.84
CA ASN A 58 1.95 -0.08 -4.93
C ASN A 58 0.88 0.91 -5.36
N GLY A 59 -0.12 0.44 -6.10
CA GLY A 59 -1.20 1.30 -6.57
C GLY A 59 -2.35 0.50 -7.16
N LEU A 60 -3.25 1.24 -7.79
CA LEU A 60 -4.46 0.69 -8.38
C LEU A 60 -4.74 1.44 -9.67
N PHE A 61 -4.82 0.70 -10.77
CA PHE A 61 -5.29 1.21 -12.04
C PHE A 61 -6.80 0.96 -12.15
N MET A 62 -7.55 1.97 -12.60
CA MET A 62 -8.99 1.86 -12.84
C MET A 62 -9.34 2.52 -14.16
N ASP A 63 -10.11 1.81 -14.97
CA ASP A 63 -10.81 2.42 -16.11
C ASP A 63 -12.19 2.88 -15.67
N ILE A 64 -12.52 4.13 -16.00
CA ILE A 64 -13.80 4.76 -15.69
C ILE A 64 -14.48 5.14 -17.00
N ASN A 65 -15.76 4.80 -17.13
CA ASN A 65 -16.59 5.24 -18.24
C ASN A 65 -17.02 6.71 -18.03
N ASP A 66 -16.61 7.61 -18.91
CA ASP A 66 -16.84 9.06 -18.77
C ASP A 66 -18.32 9.48 -18.83
N GLU A 67 -19.17 8.72 -19.53
CA GLU A 67 -20.60 9.05 -19.66
C GLU A 67 -21.40 8.66 -18.41
N THR A 68 -21.04 7.54 -17.79
CA THR A 68 -21.79 6.94 -16.67
C THR A 68 -21.12 7.15 -15.31
N GLY A 69 -19.83 7.47 -15.29
CA GLY A 69 -18.98 7.55 -14.10
C GLY A 69 -18.68 6.19 -13.44
N LEU A 70 -19.02 5.07 -14.08
CA LEU A 70 -18.84 3.73 -13.53
C LEU A 70 -17.46 3.16 -13.88
N CYS A 71 -16.89 2.41 -12.95
CA CYS A 71 -15.65 1.67 -13.17
C CYS A 71 -15.91 0.43 -14.05
N THR A 72 -15.08 0.26 -15.08
CA THR A 72 -15.20 -0.82 -16.08
C THR A 72 -14.09 -1.86 -15.97
N ALA A 73 -12.93 -1.49 -15.43
CA ALA A 73 -11.82 -2.41 -15.17
C ALA A 73 -11.01 -1.94 -13.96
N ILE A 74 -10.37 -2.88 -13.27
CA ILE A 74 -9.53 -2.64 -12.09
C ILE A 74 -8.32 -3.59 -12.10
N GLU A 75 -7.12 -3.06 -11.86
CA GLU A 75 -5.87 -3.83 -11.82
C GLU A 75 -4.95 -3.33 -10.70
N LEU A 76 -4.38 -4.26 -9.93
CA LEU A 76 -3.38 -3.94 -8.91
C LEU A 76 -2.04 -3.61 -9.57
N ILE A 77 -1.42 -2.51 -9.15
CA ILE A 77 -0.08 -2.13 -9.60
C ILE A 77 0.92 -2.44 -8.49
N ARG A 78 2.02 -3.10 -8.86
CA ARG A 78 3.20 -3.32 -8.03
C ARG A 78 4.45 -3.34 -8.89
N GLU A 79 5.33 -2.36 -8.71
CA GLU A 79 6.57 -2.16 -9.48
C GLU A 79 7.74 -1.81 -8.56
#